data_AF-A0A947W035-F1
#
_entry.id   AF-A0A947W035-F1
#
_cell.length_a   1.000
_cell.length_b   1.000
_cell.length_c   1.000
_cell.angle_alpha   90.00
_cell.angle_beta   90.00
_cell.angle_gamma   90.00
#
_symmetry.space_group_name_H-M   'P 1'
#
loop_
_entity.id
_entity.type
_entity.pdbx_description
1 polymer ?
#
loop_
_entity_poly.entity_id
_entity_poly.type
_entity_poly.pdbx_seq_one_letter_code
_entity_poly.pdbx_strand_id
1 'polypeptide(L)'
;MKLWSRGLGKTELNMDFKYYKVAANSSSQNVYIVGKITDPVDWEFKITMGPADIAGLTKIFFNWSVIKLVVKHLYTYPLYLVNRRQYEDKIENNIETKVNDAYNSMMQGRKRRTLTRTQDDLFNQPV
;
A
#
# COMPACT_ATOMS: atom_id res chain seq x y z
N MET A 1 1.37 -0.91 -13.62
CA MET A 1 0.08 -0.26 -13.28
C MET A 1 0.33 1.22 -13.16
N LYS A 2 -0.56 2.07 -13.67
CA LYS A 2 -0.43 3.52 -13.52
C LYS A 2 -1.41 4.00 -12.47
N LEU A 3 -0.94 4.83 -11.54
CA LEU A 3 -1.78 5.49 -10.55
C LEU A 3 -1.73 6.99 -10.78
N TRP A 4 -2.91 7.57 -11.01
CA TRP A 4 -3.07 9.01 -11.04
C TRP A 4 -3.97 9.42 -9.87
N SER A 5 -3.67 10.57 -9.29
CA SER A 5 -4.52 11.21 -8.28
C SER A 5 -4.50 12.71 -8.49
N ARG A 6 -5.55 13.40 -8.06
CA ARG A 6 -5.63 14.87 -8.18
C ARG A 6 -4.45 15.58 -7.50
N GLY A 7 -3.92 15.02 -6.41
CA GLY A 7 -2.76 15.56 -5.70
C GLY A 7 -1.43 15.42 -6.44
N LEU A 8 -1.37 14.53 -7.44
CA LEU A 8 -0.18 14.33 -8.29
C LEU A 8 -0.14 15.30 -9.49
N GLY A 9 -1.20 16.08 -9.72
CA GLY A 9 -1.24 17.04 -10.83
C GLY A 9 -1.27 16.35 -12.20
N LYS A 10 -0.33 16.68 -13.09
CA LYS A 10 -0.23 16.14 -14.46
C LYS A 10 0.62 14.86 -14.55
N THR A 11 0.83 14.21 -13.41
CA THR A 11 1.85 13.18 -13.25
C THR A 11 1.21 11.85 -12.87
N GLU A 12 1.64 10.77 -13.52
CA GLU A 12 1.19 9.40 -13.23
C GLU A 12 2.31 8.64 -12.54
N LEU A 13 2.02 7.98 -11.42
CA LEU A 13 2.95 7.07 -10.77
C LEU A 13 2.93 5.73 -11.50
N ASN A 14 4.09 5.26 -11.95
CA ASN A 14 4.20 3.93 -12.55
C ASN A 14 4.58 2.92 -11.47
N MET A 15 3.63 2.05 -11.14
CA MET A 15 3.81 0.99 -10.16
C MET A 15 3.99 -0.36 -10.84
N ASP A 16 5.13 -1.02 -10.62
CA ASP A 16 5.35 -2.37 -11.11
C ASP A 16 5.43 -3.37 -9.94
N PHE A 17 4.30 -4.02 -9.67
CA PHE A 17 4.15 -5.02 -8.60
C PHE A 17 5.10 -6.21 -8.73
N LYS A 18 5.68 -6.45 -9.91
CA LYS A 18 6.67 -7.53 -10.10
C LYS A 18 7.94 -7.29 -9.28
N TYR A 19 8.25 -6.04 -8.96
CA TYR A 19 9.43 -5.65 -8.18
C TYR A 19 9.10 -5.30 -6.72
N TYR A 20 7.89 -5.60 -6.25
CA TYR A 20 7.48 -5.28 -4.88
C TYR A 20 7.49 -6.51 -4.00
N LYS A 21 7.87 -6.32 -2.74
CA LYS A 21 7.86 -7.39 -1.75
C LYS A 21 6.48 -7.45 -1.09
N VAL A 22 5.87 -8.64 -1.14
CA VAL A 22 4.63 -8.92 -0.43
C VAL A 22 4.97 -9.78 0.78
N ALA A 23 4.64 -9.30 1.98
CA ALA A 23 4.88 -10.01 3.23
C ALA A 23 3.58 -10.11 4.03
N ALA A 24 3.32 -11.28 4.60
CA ALA A 24 2.23 -11.45 5.55
C ALA A 24 2.75 -11.19 6.96
N ASN A 25 1.96 -10.50 7.79
CA ASN A 25 2.24 -10.47 9.21
C ASN A 25 1.80 -11.80 9.83
N SER A 26 2.66 -12.50 10.55
CA SER A 26 2.23 -13.70 11.29
C SER A 26 1.39 -13.36 12.53
N SER A 27 1.51 -12.14 13.06
CA SER A 27 0.81 -11.69 14.27
C SER A 27 -0.49 -10.91 14.00
N SER A 28 -0.72 -10.46 12.76
CA SER A 28 -1.98 -9.82 12.37
C SER A 28 -2.46 -10.41 11.04
N GLN A 29 -3.76 -10.49 10.79
CA GLN A 29 -4.29 -10.96 9.50
C GLN A 29 -4.09 -9.96 8.36
N ASN A 30 -3.07 -9.11 8.45
CA ASN A 30 -2.76 -8.06 7.51
C ASN A 30 -1.65 -8.52 6.56
N VAL A 31 -1.77 -8.09 5.31
CA VAL A 31 -0.75 -8.26 4.28
C VAL A 31 -0.13 -6.90 3.99
N TYR A 32 1.19 -6.86 3.90
CA TYR A 32 1.93 -5.66 3.54
C TYR A 32 2.56 -5.80 2.17
N ILE A 33 2.49 -4.73 1.39
CA ILE A 33 3.25 -4.57 0.15
C ILE A 33 4.25 -3.44 0.39
N VAL A 34 5.54 -3.74 0.25
CA VAL A 34 6.61 -2.76 0.34
C VAL A 34 7.29 -2.67 -1.02
N GLY A 35 7.49 -1.44 -1.49
CA GLY A 35 8.09 -1.20 -2.79
C GLY A 35 8.64 0.21 -2.93
N LYS A 36 9.30 0.42 -4.06
CA LYS A 36 9.87 1.69 -4.47
C LYS A 36 9.31 2.06 -5.83
N ILE A 37 8.71 3.23 -5.93
CA ILE A 37 8.33 3.84 -7.20
C ILE A 37 9.55 4.67 -7.64
N THR A 38 10.01 4.49 -8.87
CA THR A 38 11.21 5.17 -9.38
C THR A 38 10.88 6.23 -10.44
N ASP A 39 9.72 6.13 -11.08
CA ASP A 39 9.27 7.05 -12.12
C ASP A 39 7.83 7.45 -11.80
N PRO A 40 7.54 8.76 -11.67
CA PRO A 40 8.35 9.95 -11.94
C PRO A 40 9.01 10.58 -10.71
N VAL A 41 8.82 9.98 -9.53
CA VAL A 41 9.44 10.40 -8.27
C VAL A 41 9.93 9.16 -7.56
N ASP A 42 11.13 9.26 -6.97
CA ASP A 42 11.66 8.24 -6.09
C ASP A 42 10.89 8.24 -4.77
N TRP A 43 9.98 7.28 -4.60
CA TRP A 43 9.14 7.15 -3.42
C TRP A 43 9.06 5.71 -2.91
N GLU A 44 9.52 5.51 -1.68
CA GLU A 44 9.34 4.26 -0.93
C GLU A 44 7.98 4.24 -0.23
N PHE A 45 7.23 3.15 -0.38
CA PHE A 45 5.88 3.05 0.18
C PHE A 45 5.63 1.71 0.87
N LYS A 46 4.70 1.72 1.83
CA LYS A 46 4.14 0.55 2.49
C LYS A 46 2.63 0.59 2.42
N ILE A 47 2.03 -0.35 1.70
CA ILE A 47 0.58 -0.55 1.67
C ILE A 47 0.25 -1.64 2.67
N THR A 48 -0.67 -1.36 3.60
CA THR A 48 -1.23 -2.37 4.51
C THR A 48 -2.64 -2.69 4.05
N MET A 49 -2.90 -3.97 3.82
CA MET A 49 -4.24 -4.48 3.51
C MET A 49 -4.70 -5.35 4.68
N GLY A 50 -5.84 -5.00 5.25
CA GLY A 50 -6.47 -5.76 6.32
C GLY A 50 -7.71 -6.52 5.85
N PRO A 51 -8.35 -7.28 6.75
CA PRO A 51 -9.55 -8.05 6.43
C PRO A 51 -10.72 -7.19 5.91
N ALA A 52 -10.83 -5.94 6.36
CA ALA A 52 -11.87 -5.01 5.92
C ALA A 52 -11.70 -4.58 4.44
N ASP A 53 -10.49 -4.58 3.92
CA ASP A 53 -10.19 -4.16 2.54
C ASP A 53 -10.53 -5.25 1.52
N ILE A 54 -10.66 -6.51 1.97
CA ILE A 54 -10.90 -7.68 1.12
C ILE A 54 -12.18 -7.50 0.30
N ALA A 55 -13.26 -6.96 0.88
CA ALA A 55 -14.50 -6.73 0.15
C ALA A 55 -14.30 -5.75 -1.04
N GLY A 56 -13.53 -4.68 -0.83
CA GLY A 56 -13.21 -3.71 -1.88
C GLY A 56 -12.32 -4.29 -2.96
N LEU A 57 -11.27 -5.03 -2.57
CA LEU A 57 -10.38 -5.73 -3.51
C LEU A 57 -11.13 -6.77 -4.32
N THR A 58 -12.00 -7.54 -3.69
CA THR A 58 -12.84 -8.57 -4.32
C THR A 58 -13.74 -7.96 -5.39
N LYS A 59 -14.37 -6.81 -5.11
CA LYS A 59 -15.18 -6.09 -6.09
C LYS A 59 -14.40 -5.67 -7.33
N ILE A 60 -13.16 -5.23 -7.17
CA ILE A 60 -12.28 -4.86 -8.29
C ILE A 60 -11.87 -6.11 -9.06
N PHE A 61 -11.49 -7.18 -8.36
CA PHE A 61 -11.01 -8.42 -8.96
C PHE A 61 -12.10 -9.10 -9.80
N PHE A 62 -13.35 -9.10 -9.34
CA PHE A 62 -14.49 -9.65 -10.06
C PHE A 62 -15.11 -8.71 -11.10
N ASN A 63 -14.51 -7.54 -11.35
CA ASN A 63 -14.98 -6.68 -12.44
C ASN A 63 -14.71 -7.34 -13.79
N TRP A 64 -15.74 -7.47 -14.62
CA TRP A 64 -15.65 -8.10 -15.95
C TRP A 64 -14.55 -7.51 -16.84
N SER A 65 -14.31 -6.19 -16.75
CA SER A 65 -13.26 -5.52 -17.52
C SER A 65 -11.86 -5.95 -17.07
N VAL A 66 -11.67 -6.13 -15.76
CA VAL A 66 -10.41 -6.63 -15.17
C VAL A 66 -10.19 -8.08 -15.55
N ILE A 67 -11.21 -8.93 -15.40
CA ILE A 67 -11.15 -10.35 -15.78
C ILE A 67 -10.80 -10.49 -17.26
N LYS A 68 -11.48 -9.76 -18.15
CA LYS A 68 -11.22 -9.79 -19.60
C LYS A 68 -9.78 -9.40 -19.92
N LEU A 69 -9.23 -8.42 -19.20
CA LEU A 69 -7.82 -8.00 -19.37
C LEU A 69 -6.85 -9.09 -18.92
N VAL A 70 -7.11 -9.72 -17.77
CA VAL A 70 -6.30 -10.83 -17.22
C VAL A 70 -6.30 -12.02 -18.16
N VAL A 71 -7.48 -12.46 -18.61
CA VAL A 71 -7.61 -13.59 -19.56
C VAL A 71 -6.87 -13.29 -20.86
N LYS A 72 -6.99 -12.06 -21.39
CA LYS A 72 -6.27 -11.65 -22.60
C LYS A 72 -4.75 -11.75 -22.45
N HIS A 73 -4.20 -11.53 -21.26
CA HIS A 73 -2.75 -11.53 -21.00
C HIS A 73 -2.27 -12.74 -20.21
N LEU A 74 -3.10 -13.76 -20.01
CA LEU A 74 -2.75 -14.91 -19.18
C LEU A 74 -1.50 -15.65 -19.70
N TYR A 75 -1.26 -15.61 -21.02
CA TYR A 75 -0.06 -16.17 -21.65
C TYR A 75 1.26 -15.51 -21.22
N THR A 76 1.23 -14.29 -20.65
CA THR A 76 2.43 -13.61 -20.15
C THR A 76 2.87 -14.09 -18.78
N TYR A 77 1.98 -14.75 -18.03
CA TYR A 77 2.26 -15.28 -16.70
C TYR A 77 3.33 -16.40 -16.67
N PRO A 78 3.33 -17.41 -17.57
CA PRO A 78 4.40 -18.40 -17.59
C PRO A 78 5.78 -17.78 -17.88
N LEU A 79 5.85 -16.76 -18.74
CA LEU A 79 7.11 -16.02 -18.99
C LEU A 79 7.58 -15.30 -17.73
N TYR A 80 6.67 -14.73 -16.95
CA TYR A 80 6.99 -14.13 -15.65
C TYR A 80 7.56 -15.15 -14.66
N LEU A 81 6.96 -16.36 -14.57
CA LEU A 81 7.44 -17.41 -13.65
C LEU A 81 8.87 -17.85 -13.99
N VAL A 82 9.21 -17.96 -15.28
CA VAL A 82 10.57 -18.32 -15.74
C VAL A 82 11.58 -17.22 -15.40
N ASN A 83 11.19 -15.95 -15.55
CA ASN A 83 12.08 -14.81 -15.29
C ASN A 83 12.03 -14.30 -13.84
N ARG A 84 11.31 -14.98 -12.93
CA ARG A 84 11.03 -14.49 -11.57
C ARG A 84 12.29 -14.09 -10.79
N ARG A 85 13.39 -14.84 -10.94
CA ARG A 85 14.66 -14.57 -10.24
C ARG A 85 15.22 -13.18 -10.53
N GLN A 86 15.09 -12.69 -11.76
CA GLN A 86 15.61 -11.36 -12.14
C GLN A 86 14.87 -10.20 -11.45
N TYR A 87 13.65 -10.45 -10.97
CA TYR A 87 12.86 -9.46 -10.25
C TYR A 87 13.23 -9.46 -8.77
N GLU A 88 13.48 -10.63 -8.17
CA GLU A 88 13.92 -10.77 -6.78
C GLU A 88 15.31 -10.13 -6.55
N ASP A 89 16.25 -10.31 -7.49
CA ASP A 89 17.61 -9.73 -7.39
C ASP A 89 17.64 -8.20 -7.43
N LYS A 90 16.62 -7.56 -8.02
CA LYS A 90 16.50 -6.10 -8.09
C LYS A 90 15.79 -5.48 -6.88
N ILE A 91 15.15 -6.30 -6.06
CA ILE A 91 14.58 -5.85 -4.79
C ILE A 91 15.75 -5.67 -3.83
N GLU A 92 16.07 -4.41 -3.51
CA GLU A 92 17.10 -4.10 -2.51
C GLU A 92 16.77 -4.88 -1.22
N ASN A 93 17.67 -5.79 -0.82
CA ASN A 93 17.45 -6.75 0.28
C ASN A 93 17.01 -6.09 1.61
N ASN A 94 17.26 -4.78 1.76
CA ASN A 94 17.00 -3.99 2.96
C ASN A 94 15.79 -3.05 2.85
N ILE A 95 15.06 -3.01 1.72
CA ILE A 95 13.96 -2.04 1.53
C ILE A 95 12.84 -2.25 2.57
N GLU A 96 12.57 -3.49 2.94
CA GLU A 96 11.55 -3.80 3.94
C GLU A 96 11.91 -3.20 5.31
N THR A 97 13.13 -3.41 5.77
CA THR A 97 13.61 -2.90 7.05
C THR A 97 13.61 -1.37 7.05
N LYS A 98 14.17 -0.76 6.00
CA LYS A 98 14.25 0.70 5.85
C LYS A 98 12.87 1.36 5.88
N VAL A 99 11.92 0.82 5.11
CA VAL A 99 10.56 1.36 5.05
C VAL A 99 9.80 1.10 6.35
N ASN A 100 9.99 -0.05 6.99
CA ASN A 100 9.39 -0.34 8.29
C ASN A 100 9.92 0.58 9.39
N ASP A 101 11.22 0.87 9.41
CA ASP A 101 11.84 1.79 10.37
C ASP A 101 11.38 3.23 10.16
N ALA A 102 11.31 3.67 8.90
CA ALA A 102 10.74 4.97 8.55
C ALA A 102 9.26 5.07 8.96
N TYR A 103 8.46 4.03 8.67
CA TYR A 103 7.06 3.97 9.08
C TYR A 103 6.91 4.01 10.61
N ASN A 104 7.68 3.19 11.34
CA ASN A 104 7.63 3.11 12.79
C ASN A 104 8.04 4.43 13.43
N SER A 105 9.12 5.07 12.97
CA SER A 105 9.57 6.37 13.51
C SER A 105 8.54 7.49 13.28
N MET A 106 7.92 7.55 12.09
CA MET A 106 6.87 8.53 11.79
C MET A 106 5.56 8.28 12.54
N MET A 107 5.17 7.02 12.73
CA MET A 107 3.91 6.67 13.41
C MET A 107 4.04 6.70 14.94
N GLN A 108 5.19 6.36 15.51
CA GLN A 108 5.43 6.44 16.96
C GLN A 108 5.46 7.89 17.47
N GLY A 109 5.97 8.83 16.66
CA GLY A 109 5.90 10.27 16.97
C GLY A 109 4.48 10.86 16.91
N ARG A 110 3.51 10.11 16.35
CA ARG A 110 2.12 10.53 16.14
C ARG A 110 1.17 10.02 17.22
N LYS A 111 1.64 9.76 18.46
CA LYS A 111 0.75 9.68 19.63
C LYS A 111 0.08 11.04 19.83
N ARG A 112 -1.05 11.24 19.13
CA ARG A 112 -1.98 12.35 19.33
C ARG A 112 -2.18 12.53 20.84
N ARG A 113 -1.89 13.72 21.35
CA ARG A 113 -2.61 14.25 22.52
C ARG A 113 -4.07 14.28 22.10
N THR A 114 -4.80 13.22 22.42
CA THR A 114 -6.26 13.27 22.47
C THR A 114 -6.57 14.28 23.56
N LEU A 115 -6.87 15.52 23.15
CA LEU A 115 -7.54 16.49 24.01
C LEU A 115 -8.88 15.86 24.35
N THR A 116 -8.94 15.20 25.50
CA THR A 116 -10.18 14.95 26.22
C THR A 116 -10.78 16.32 26.45
N ARG A 117 -11.71 16.73 25.59
CA ARG A 117 -12.54 17.91 25.80
C ARG A 117 -13.40 17.57 27.01
N THR A 118 -12.97 18.06 28.17
CA THR A 118 -13.62 17.87 29.46
C THR A 118 -15.08 18.28 29.36
N GLN A 119 -15.95 17.39 29.82
CA GLN A 119 -17.40 17.51 29.87
C GLN A 119 -17.86 18.42 31.02
N ASP A 120 -17.13 19.51 31.30
CA ASP A 120 -17.39 20.41 32.45
C ASP A 120 -17.99 21.76 32.03
N ASP A 121 -17.99 22.13 30.73
CA ASP A 121 -18.49 23.44 30.27
C ASP A 121 -20.01 23.48 29.98
N LEU A 122 -20.76 22.40 30.22
CA LEU A 122 -22.20 22.32 29.90
C LEU A 122 -23.14 22.62 31.08
N PHE A 123 -22.62 22.83 32.30
CA PHE A 123 -23.44 23.03 33.50
C PHE A 123 -23.33 24.41 34.17
N ASN A 124 -22.65 25.38 33.55
CA ASN A 124 -22.53 26.72 34.12
C ASN A 124 -23.04 27.79 33.16
N GLN A 125 -24.37 27.87 33.03
CA GLN A 125 -25.04 29.11 32.62
C GLN A 125 -25.82 29.67 33.83
N PRO A 126 -25.52 30.88 34.31
CA PRO A 126 -26.33 31.53 35.32
C PRO A 126 -27.67 31.97 34.74
N VAL A 127 -28.72 31.78 35.54
CA VAL A 127 -30.11 32.21 35.32
C VAL A 127 -30.23 33.73 35.31
#